data_AF-A0A933EW09-F1
#
_entry.id   AF-A0A933EW09-F1
#
_cell.length_a   1.000
_cell.length_b   1.000
_cell.length_c   1.000
_cell.angle_alpha   90.00
_cell.angle_beta   90.00
_cell.angle_gamma   90.00
#
_symmetry.space_group_name_H-M   'P 1'
#
loop_
_entity.id
_entity.type
_entity.pdbx_description
1 polymer ?
#
loop_
_entity_poly.entity_id
_entity_poly.type
_entity_poly.pdbx_seq_one_letter_code
_entity_poly.pdbx_strand_id
1 'polypeptide(L)'
;MTFFLGGWHAPGIPWVGGWRQILIPFGVVALLLAFVVGTAKRLPLPARLLGGAAFAGAGLLWGLEPIPSWGWVLAKTYGLFFVLVWFRGTLPRLRIDQLMGLAWKFFVPLALVNILAAGLWVWYPFPLGTAYAALLLVLGSWILVRANAPAPLERRTYVLAE
;
A
#
# COMPACT_ATOMS: atom_id res chain seq x y z
N MET A 1 13.49 -5.10 20.75
CA MET A 1 12.17 -4.51 20.45
C MET A 1 12.32 -3.56 19.26
N THR A 2 12.22 -4.06 18.03
CA THR A 2 12.36 -3.24 16.81
C THR A 2 11.05 -3.23 16.05
N PHE A 3 10.10 -2.49 16.60
CA PHE A 3 8.79 -2.34 15.98
C PHE A 3 8.91 -1.39 14.77
N PHE A 4 8.44 -1.89 13.64
CA PHE A 4 7.93 -1.13 12.50
C PHE A 4 8.84 -0.71 11.33
N LEU A 5 10.12 -1.08 11.29
CA LEU A 5 10.96 -1.25 10.07
C LEU A 5 12.43 -1.52 10.44
N GLY A 6 12.63 -2.57 11.25
CA GLY A 6 13.94 -3.06 11.70
C GLY A 6 13.83 -4.46 12.31
N GLY A 7 12.88 -5.27 11.83
CA GLY A 7 12.63 -6.63 12.33
C GLY A 7 11.19 -6.87 12.75
N TRP A 8 10.33 -7.22 11.78
CA TRP A 8 9.36 -8.26 12.07
C TRP A 8 10.02 -9.59 11.71
N HIS A 9 10.34 -10.39 12.72
CA HIS A 9 10.24 -11.83 12.53
C HIS A 9 8.75 -12.15 12.62
N ALA A 10 8.16 -12.61 11.51
CA ALA A 10 6.82 -13.17 11.56
C ALA A 10 6.84 -14.34 12.58
N PRO A 11 5.81 -14.49 13.42
CA PRO A 11 5.75 -15.59 14.37
C PRO A 11 5.66 -16.92 13.59
N GLY A 12 6.76 -17.68 13.57
CA GLY A 12 6.76 -19.12 13.36
C GLY A 12 6.21 -19.69 12.04
N ILE A 13 6.03 -18.90 10.97
CA ILE A 13 5.62 -19.43 9.65
C ILE A 13 6.90 -19.76 8.85
N PRO A 14 7.21 -21.05 8.58
CA PRO A 14 8.51 -21.46 7.99
C PRO A 14 8.83 -20.83 6.62
N TRP A 15 7.80 -20.38 5.90
CA TRP A 15 7.90 -19.83 4.54
C TRP A 15 7.78 -18.30 4.48
N VAL A 16 7.60 -17.62 5.62
CA VAL A 16 7.51 -16.15 5.75
C VAL A 16 8.60 -15.69 6.71
N GLY A 17 9.85 -15.94 6.36
CA GLY A 17 11.04 -15.53 7.10
C GLY A 17 11.35 -14.05 6.88
N GLY A 18 10.72 -13.18 7.68
CA GLY A 18 11.10 -11.78 7.88
C GLY A 18 11.03 -10.86 6.64
N TRP A 19 11.16 -9.55 6.87
CA TRP A 19 11.11 -8.52 5.81
C TRP A 19 12.11 -8.76 4.67
N ARG A 20 13.21 -9.45 4.96
CA ARG A 20 14.21 -9.84 3.95
C ARG A 20 13.58 -10.71 2.86
N GLN A 21 12.70 -11.65 3.18
CA GLN A 21 12.11 -12.55 2.17
C GLN A 21 10.98 -11.91 1.34
N ILE A 22 10.37 -10.81 1.81
CA ILE A 22 9.45 -10.00 1.00
C ILE A 22 10.22 -8.94 0.18
N LEU A 23 11.34 -8.40 0.69
CA LEU A 23 12.19 -7.45 -0.05
C LEU A 23 13.11 -8.09 -1.09
N ILE A 24 13.54 -9.34 -0.90
CA ILE A 24 14.33 -10.09 -1.89
C ILE A 24 13.59 -10.19 -3.24
N PRO A 25 12.30 -10.55 -3.35
CA PRO A 25 11.61 -10.60 -4.63
C PRO A 25 11.43 -9.23 -5.30
N PHE A 26 11.11 -8.16 -4.56
CA PHE A 26 10.97 -6.82 -5.18
C PHE A 26 12.31 -6.20 -5.56
N GLY A 27 13.34 -6.39 -4.75
CA GLY A 27 14.68 -5.92 -5.05
C GLY A 27 15.35 -6.75 -6.15
N VAL A 28 15.15 -8.07 -6.20
CA VAL A 28 15.62 -8.91 -7.32
C VAL A 28 14.86 -8.57 -8.60
N VAL A 29 13.55 -8.31 -8.56
CA VAL A 29 12.78 -7.84 -9.72
C VAL A 29 13.25 -6.45 -10.19
N ALA A 30 13.55 -5.52 -9.27
CA ALA A 30 14.10 -4.21 -9.60
C ALA A 30 15.54 -4.29 -10.15
N LEU A 31 16.39 -5.17 -9.60
CA LEU A 31 17.74 -5.43 -10.08
C LEU A 31 17.73 -6.14 -11.44
N LEU A 32 16.80 -7.08 -11.67
CA LEU A 32 16.61 -7.74 -12.97
C LEU A 32 16.08 -6.75 -14.01
N LEU A 33 15.10 -5.89 -13.67
CA LEU A 33 14.61 -4.84 -14.57
C LEU A 33 15.71 -3.81 -14.88
N ALA A 34 16.49 -3.38 -13.89
CA ALA A 34 17.61 -2.45 -14.09
C ALA A 34 18.75 -3.08 -14.92
N PHE A 35 19.05 -4.37 -14.71
CA PHE A 35 20.01 -5.13 -15.52
C PHE A 35 19.54 -5.31 -16.96
N VAL A 36 18.25 -5.63 -17.17
CA VAL A 36 17.63 -5.73 -18.50
C VAL A 36 17.61 -4.37 -19.20
N VAL A 37 17.32 -3.28 -18.49
CA VAL A 37 17.34 -1.91 -19.03
C VAL A 37 18.77 -1.44 -19.35
N GLY A 38 19.77 -1.80 -18.54
CA GLY A 38 21.18 -1.47 -18.79
C GLY A 38 21.80 -2.25 -19.96
N THR A 39 21.41 -3.50 -20.15
CA THR A 39 21.89 -4.39 -21.23
C THR A 39 21.09 -4.27 -22.54
N ALA A 40 19.89 -3.67 -22.50
CA ALA A 40 19.07 -3.42 -23.67
C ALA A 40 19.73 -2.43 -24.65
N LYS A 41 20.40 -2.98 -25.68
CA LYS A 41 21.03 -2.21 -26.78
C LYS A 41 20.03 -1.40 -27.63
N ARG A 42 18.73 -1.62 -27.47
CA ARG A 42 17.64 -0.93 -28.20
C ARG A 42 17.20 0.39 -27.55
N LEU A 43 17.69 0.73 -26.35
CA LEU A 43 17.32 1.97 -25.65
C LEU A 43 18.36 3.09 -25.87
N PRO A 44 17.93 4.36 -25.92
CA PRO A 44 18.85 5.49 -26.05
C PRO A 44 19.81 5.57 -24.84
N LEU A 45 21.07 5.92 -25.10
CA LEU A 45 22.17 6.06 -24.12
C LEU A 45 21.77 6.67 -22.76
N PRO A 46 21.02 7.79 -22.69
CA PRO A 46 20.62 8.37 -21.40
C PRO A 46 19.71 7.46 -20.56
N ALA A 47 18.83 6.68 -21.19
CA ALA A 47 17.94 5.75 -20.48
C ALA A 47 18.72 4.57 -19.86
N ARG A 48 19.81 4.14 -20.49
CA ARG A 48 20.67 3.06 -19.99
C ARG A 48 21.52 3.51 -18.79
N LEU A 49 22.01 4.75 -18.83
CA LEU A 49 22.75 5.35 -17.73
C LEU A 49 21.85 5.60 -16.50
N LEU A 50 20.61 6.02 -16.71
CA LEU A 50 19.62 6.13 -15.63
C LEU A 50 19.32 4.75 -14.99
N GLY A 51 19.17 3.70 -15.79
CA GLY A 51 18.99 2.33 -15.29
C GLY A 51 20.19 1.82 -14.49
N GLY A 52 21.41 2.07 -14.98
CA GLY A 52 22.66 1.71 -14.27
C GLY A 52 22.93 2.54 -13.01
N ALA A 53 22.61 3.84 -13.03
CA ALA A 53 22.70 4.71 -11.86
C ALA A 53 21.65 4.35 -10.80
N ALA A 54 20.43 3.98 -11.22
CA ALA A 54 19.42 3.42 -10.32
C ALA A 54 19.88 2.10 -9.68
N PHE A 55 20.60 1.25 -10.42
CA PHE A 55 21.20 0.02 -9.90
C PHE A 55 22.28 0.30 -8.83
N ALA A 56 23.21 1.21 -9.09
CA ALA A 56 24.25 1.59 -8.12
C ALA A 56 23.67 2.32 -6.90
N GLY A 57 22.69 3.22 -7.10
CA GLY A 57 22.02 3.94 -6.03
C GLY A 57 21.17 3.05 -5.13
N ALA A 58 20.42 2.10 -5.71
CA ALA A 58 19.63 1.14 -4.94
C ALA A 58 20.52 0.22 -4.09
N GLY A 59 21.68 -0.22 -4.62
CA GLY A 59 22.65 -1.01 -3.86
C GLY A 59 23.34 -0.22 -2.74
N LEU A 60 23.69 1.05 -2.99
CA LEU A 60 24.37 1.90 -2.00
C LEU A 60 23.44 2.30 -0.84
N LEU A 61 22.17 2.59 -1.13
CA LEU A 61 21.16 2.88 -0.11
C LEU A 61 20.81 1.64 0.74
N TRP A 62 21.08 0.43 0.23
CA TRP A 62 20.78 -0.84 0.91
C TRP A 62 21.82 -1.25 1.96
N GLY A 63 23.06 -0.77 1.82
CA GLY A 63 24.18 -1.09 2.72
C GLY A 63 24.39 -0.09 3.86
N LEU A 64 23.65 1.02 3.86
CA LEU A 64 23.73 2.06 4.89
C LEU A 64 22.67 1.81 5.97
N GLU A 65 22.94 0.91 6.89
CA GLU A 65 22.32 0.98 8.23
C GLU A 65 23.38 1.57 9.18
N PRO A 66 23.08 2.59 10.02
CA PRO A 66 21.75 2.94 10.51
C PRO A 66 21.47 4.45 10.50
N ILE A 67 20.41 4.88 9.82
CA ILE A 67 19.59 5.94 10.43
C ILE A 67 19.08 5.32 11.74
N PRO A 68 19.36 5.91 12.91
CA PRO A 68 18.91 5.35 14.17
C PRO A 68 17.40 5.08 14.14
N SER A 69 16.95 4.05 14.85
CA SER A 69 15.53 3.64 14.87
C SER A 69 14.58 4.81 15.19
N TRP A 70 15.01 5.72 16.07
CA TRP A 70 14.28 6.95 16.39
C TRP A 70 14.13 7.89 15.18
N GLY A 71 15.14 7.99 14.31
CA GLY A 71 15.11 8.83 13.11
C GLY A 71 14.05 8.38 12.12
N TRP A 72 13.88 7.06 11.96
CA TRP A 72 12.83 6.50 11.11
C TRP A 72 11.43 6.73 11.69
N VAL A 73 11.26 6.57 13.00
CA VAL A 73 9.99 6.86 13.67
C VAL A 73 9.63 8.33 13.51
N LEU A 74 10.58 9.24 13.76
CA LEU A 74 10.36 10.67 13.57
C LEU A 74 10.01 11.00 12.11
N ALA A 75 10.74 10.46 11.13
CA ALA A 75 10.47 10.70 9.72
C ALA A 75 9.05 10.25 9.31
N LYS A 76 8.61 9.07 9.76
CA LYS A 76 7.24 8.59 9.53
C LYS A 76 6.19 9.46 10.22
N THR A 77 6.44 9.84 11.47
CA THR A 77 5.52 10.68 12.24
C THR A 77 5.39 12.05 11.60
N TYR A 78 6.48 12.74 11.29
CA TYR A 78 6.44 14.04 10.60
C TYR A 78 5.82 13.93 9.20
N GLY A 79 6.10 12.85 8.46
CA GLY A 79 5.43 12.57 7.19
C GLY A 79 3.91 12.43 7.34
N LEU A 80 3.44 11.70 8.36
CA LEU A 80 2.02 11.56 8.66
C LEU A 80 1.40 12.90 9.07
N PHE A 81 2.04 13.68 9.94
CA PHE A 81 1.59 15.01 10.33
C PHE A 81 1.48 15.95 9.14
N PHE A 82 2.49 15.98 8.28
CA PHE A 82 2.47 16.77 7.05
C PHE A 82 1.26 16.42 6.18
N VAL A 83 1.00 15.13 5.97
CA VAL A 83 -0.15 14.64 5.21
C VAL A 83 -1.47 15.06 5.88
N LEU A 84 -1.61 14.92 7.20
CA LEU A 84 -2.83 15.30 7.92
C LEU A 84 -3.13 16.81 7.84
N VAL A 85 -2.10 17.65 7.99
CA VAL A 85 -2.23 19.11 7.83
C VAL A 85 -2.57 19.46 6.40
N TRP A 86 -1.97 18.79 5.42
CA TRP A 86 -2.27 18.99 4.01
C TRP A 86 -3.72 18.62 3.67
N PHE A 87 -4.21 17.46 4.14
CA PHE A 87 -5.60 17.04 3.97
C PHE A 87 -6.61 18.02 4.58
N ARG A 88 -6.28 18.63 5.72
CA ARG A 88 -7.12 19.69 6.33
C ARG A 88 -7.26 20.91 5.42
N GLY A 89 -6.22 21.24 4.65
CA GLY A 89 -6.20 22.37 3.73
C GLY A 89 -6.84 22.09 2.36
N THR A 90 -6.84 20.83 1.89
CA THR A 90 -7.30 20.49 0.54
C THR A 90 -8.73 19.95 0.46
N LEU A 91 -9.24 19.31 1.51
CA LEU A 91 -10.56 18.69 1.46
C LEU A 91 -11.69 19.68 1.82
N PRO A 92 -12.72 19.82 0.98
CA PRO A 92 -13.93 20.56 1.34
C PRO A 92 -14.65 19.86 2.49
N ARG A 93 -15.28 20.63 3.40
CA ARG A 93 -15.99 20.10 4.58
C ARG A 93 -17.09 19.12 4.15
N LEU A 94 -16.91 17.83 4.47
CA LEU A 94 -17.91 16.80 4.23
C LEU A 94 -18.93 16.76 5.37
N ARG A 95 -20.20 16.51 5.03
CA ARG A 95 -21.26 16.38 6.04
C ARG A 95 -21.07 15.06 6.81
N ILE A 96 -21.25 15.09 8.14
CA ILE A 96 -21.07 13.91 9.02
C ILE A 96 -21.89 12.70 8.54
N ASP A 97 -23.07 12.94 7.97
CA ASP A 97 -23.95 11.91 7.43
C ASP A 97 -23.35 11.19 6.21
N GLN A 98 -22.63 11.92 5.35
CA GLN A 98 -21.93 11.34 4.20
C GLN A 98 -20.71 10.53 4.65
N LEU A 99 -20.00 11.01 5.67
CA LEU A 99 -18.89 10.29 6.28
C LEU A 99 -19.37 9.01 6.96
N MET A 100 -20.47 9.08 7.70
CA MET A 100 -21.08 7.93 8.38
C MET A 100 -21.57 6.88 7.36
N GLY A 101 -22.21 7.34 6.28
CA GLY A 101 -22.61 6.47 5.18
C GLY A 101 -21.42 5.73 4.55
N LEU A 102 -20.31 6.43 4.28
CA LEU A 102 -19.10 5.82 3.73
C LEU A 102 -18.43 4.85 4.72
N ALA A 103 -18.31 5.24 5.98
CA ALA A 103 -17.71 4.42 7.03
C ALA A 103 -18.46 3.09 7.21
N TRP A 104 -19.79 3.15 7.37
CA TRP A 104 -20.59 1.96 7.65
C TRP A 104 -20.90 1.12 6.42
N LYS A 105 -21.11 1.72 5.24
CA LYS A 105 -21.47 0.95 4.04
C LYS A 105 -20.26 0.38 3.31
N PHE A 106 -19.08 1.00 3.42
CA PHE A 106 -17.91 0.60 2.65
C PHE A 106 -16.73 0.15 3.54
N PHE A 107 -16.32 0.96 4.52
CA PHE A 107 -15.12 0.65 5.30
C PHE A 107 -15.28 -0.53 6.26
N VAL A 108 -16.41 -0.63 6.97
CA VAL A 108 -16.64 -1.74 7.91
C VAL A 108 -16.68 -3.10 7.20
N PRO A 109 -17.46 -3.30 6.13
CA PRO A 109 -17.45 -4.57 5.39
C PRO A 109 -16.09 -4.88 4.76
N LEU A 110 -15.39 -3.86 4.23
CA LEU A 110 -14.07 -4.04 3.63
C LEU A 110 -13.02 -4.49 4.66
N ALA A 111 -13.07 -3.95 5.88
CA ALA A 111 -12.19 -4.38 6.96
C ALA A 111 -12.43 -5.85 7.35
N LEU A 112 -13.69 -6.30 7.37
CA LEU A 112 -14.02 -7.71 7.62
C LEU A 112 -13.49 -8.64 6.51
N VAL A 113 -13.68 -8.28 5.25
CA VAL A 113 -13.10 -9.00 4.10
C VAL A 113 -11.57 -9.07 4.22
N ASN A 114 -10.92 -7.98 4.64
CA ASN A 114 -9.48 -7.94 4.83
C ASN A 114 -8.98 -8.86 5.95
N ILE A 115 -9.71 -8.94 7.07
CA ILE A 115 -9.37 -9.88 8.17
C ILE A 115 -9.49 -11.33 7.68
N LEU A 116 -10.54 -11.67 6.94
CA LEU A 116 -10.70 -13.00 6.35
C LEU A 116 -9.59 -13.31 5.33
N ALA A 117 -9.21 -12.34 4.48
CA ALA A 117 -8.11 -12.47 3.54
C ALA A 117 -6.78 -12.73 4.26
N ALA A 118 -6.52 -12.02 5.36
CA ALA A 118 -5.31 -12.20 6.17
C ALA A 118 -5.27 -13.59 6.82
N GLY A 119 -6.40 -14.08 7.34
CA GLY A 119 -6.51 -15.44 7.88
C GLY A 119 -6.25 -16.51 6.82
N LEU A 120 -6.82 -16.35 5.63
CA LEU A 120 -6.63 -17.25 4.49
C LEU A 120 -5.17 -17.27 4.01
N TRP A 121 -4.52 -16.10 4.02
CA TRP A 121 -3.13 -15.97 3.63
C TRP A 121 -2.18 -16.75 4.56
N VAL A 122 -2.45 -16.75 5.87
CA VAL A 122 -1.65 -17.47 6.87
C VAL A 122 -1.86 -18.99 6.78
N TRP A 123 -3.08 -19.43 6.46
CA TRP A 123 -3.44 -20.85 6.44
C TRP A 123 -2.83 -21.61 5.26
N TYR A 124 -2.70 -20.98 4.09
CA TYR A 124 -2.22 -21.63 2.87
C TYR A 124 -0.75 -21.28 2.54
N PRO A 125 0.06 -22.25 2.07
CA PRO A 125 1.43 -21.99 1.66
C PRO A 125 1.49 -21.11 0.40
N PHE A 126 2.61 -20.42 0.22
CA PHE A 126 2.90 -19.66 -0.99
C PHE A 126 3.02 -20.60 -2.21
N PRO A 127 2.47 -20.25 -3.39
CA PRO A 127 1.79 -18.99 -3.75
C PRO A 127 0.25 -19.02 -3.61
N LEU A 128 -0.33 -20.15 -3.19
CA LEU A 128 -1.78 -20.34 -3.17
C LEU A 128 -2.46 -19.40 -2.17
N GLY A 129 -1.90 -19.24 -0.96
CA GLY A 129 -2.45 -18.33 0.05
C GLY A 129 -2.49 -16.87 -0.40
N THR A 130 -1.43 -16.40 -1.08
CA THR A 130 -1.40 -15.04 -1.66
C THR A 130 -2.42 -14.87 -2.78
N ALA A 131 -2.59 -15.89 -3.63
CA ALA A 131 -3.55 -15.84 -4.72
C ALA A 131 -4.99 -15.79 -4.20
N TYR A 132 -5.35 -16.66 -3.24
CA TYR A 132 -6.69 -16.67 -2.67
C TYR A 132 -7.01 -15.41 -1.86
N ALA A 133 -6.06 -14.90 -1.07
CA ALA A 133 -6.25 -13.64 -0.34
C ALA A 133 -6.41 -12.44 -1.29
N ALA A 134 -5.61 -12.37 -2.36
CA ALA A 134 -5.73 -11.33 -3.37
C ALA A 134 -7.07 -11.44 -4.13
N LEU A 135 -7.48 -12.64 -4.52
CA LEU A 135 -8.78 -12.86 -5.16
C LEU A 135 -9.93 -12.45 -4.24
N LEU A 136 -9.89 -12.81 -2.96
CA LEU A 136 -10.93 -12.46 -1.99
C LEU A 136 -10.99 -10.95 -1.74
N LEU A 137 -9.85 -10.26 -1.68
CA LEU A 137 -9.81 -8.81 -1.56
C LEU A 137 -10.33 -8.10 -2.82
N VAL A 138 -9.94 -8.57 -4.01
CA VAL A 138 -10.37 -7.99 -5.29
C VAL A 138 -11.87 -8.21 -5.50
N LEU A 139 -12.34 -9.45 -5.34
CA LEU A 139 -13.76 -9.79 -5.47
C LEU A 139 -14.59 -9.12 -4.38
N GLY A 140 -14.13 -9.14 -3.13
CA GLY A 140 -14.81 -8.47 -2.02
C GLY A 140 -14.93 -6.96 -2.25
N SER A 141 -13.84 -6.30 -2.65
CA SER A 141 -13.85 -4.88 -2.98
C SER A 141 -14.78 -4.57 -4.16
N TRP A 142 -14.75 -5.40 -5.22
CA TRP A 142 -15.60 -5.21 -6.39
C TRP A 142 -17.09 -5.39 -6.07
N ILE A 143 -17.44 -6.41 -5.29
CA ILE A 143 -18.81 -6.64 -4.81
C ILE A 143 -19.28 -5.46 -3.96
N LEU A 144 -18.44 -4.98 -3.03
CA LEU A 144 -18.79 -3.84 -2.17
C LEU A 144 -18.98 -2.54 -2.95
N VAL A 145 -18.16 -2.28 -3.98
CA VAL A 145 -18.36 -1.12 -4.87
C VAL A 145 -19.69 -1.22 -5.61
N ARG A 146 -20.05 -2.42 -6.11
CA ARG A 146 -21.33 -2.63 -6.81
C ARG A 146 -22.53 -2.58 -5.88
N ALA A 147 -22.42 -3.13 -4.68
CA ALA A 147 -23.47 -3.09 -3.67
C ALA A 147 -23.70 -1.66 -3.14
N ASN A 148 -22.66 -0.83 -3.15
CA ASN A 148 -22.71 0.57 -2.72
C ASN A 148 -22.81 1.53 -3.92
N ALA A 149 -23.72 1.27 -4.86
CA ALA A 149 -24.05 2.24 -5.90
C ALA A 149 -24.65 3.51 -5.25
N PRO A 150 -24.12 4.72 -5.50
CA PRO A 150 -24.63 5.92 -4.89
C PRO A 150 -26.08 6.16 -5.35
N ALA A 151 -26.97 6.46 -4.40
CA ALA A 151 -28.32 6.88 -4.74
C ALA A 151 -28.25 8.12 -5.65
N PRO A 152 -29.10 8.22 -6.69
CA PRO A 152 -29.12 9.40 -7.55
C PRO A 152 -29.30 10.66 -6.68
N LEU A 153 -28.45 11.66 -6.91
CA LEU A 153 -28.47 12.91 -6.15
C LEU A 153 -29.76 13.66 -6.48
N GLU A 154 -30.76 13.50 -5.61
CA GLU A 154 -32.01 14.25 -5.72
C GLU A 154 -31.72 15.73 -5.43
N ARG A 155 -31.92 16.56 -6.45
CA ARG A 155 -31.68 18.00 -6.37
C ARG A 155 -32.72 18.59 -5.41
N ARG A 156 -32.30 18.91 -4.17
CA ARG A 156 -33.17 19.61 -3.22
C ARG A 156 -33.49 21.00 -3.78
N THR A 157 -34.63 21.14 -4.44
CA THR A 157 -35.22 22.43 -4.80
C THR A 157 -35.73 23.07 -3.51
N TYR A 158 -35.00 24.07 -3.02
CA TYR A 158 -35.49 24.93 -1.96
C TYR A 158 -36.60 25.79 -2.57
N VAL A 159 -37.85 25.49 -2.23
CA VAL A 159 -38.94 26.42 -2.47
C VAL A 159 -38.71 27.54 -1.46
N LEU A 160 -38.16 28.66 -1.93
CA LEU A 160 -38.07 29.86 -1.11
C LEU A 160 -39.50 30.21 -0.72
N ALA A 161 -39.78 30.30 0.58
CA ALA A 161 -41.06 30.80 1.04
C ALA A 161 -41.17 32.24 0.53
N GLU A 162 -42.02 32.43 -0.48
CA GLU A 162 -42.37 33.73 -1.06
C GLU A 162 -43.16 34.57 -0.03
#